data_AF-A0A7C4XJN4-F1
#
_entry.id   AF-A0A7C4XJN4-F1
#
_cell.length_a   1.000
_cell.length_b   1.000
_cell.length_c   1.000
_cell.angle_alpha   90.00
_cell.angle_beta   90.00
_cell.angle_gamma   90.00
#
_symmetry.space_group_name_H-M   'P 1'
#
loop_
_entity.id
_entity.type
_entity.pdbx_description
1 polymer ?
#
loop_
_entity_poly.entity_id
_entity_poly.type
_entity_poly.pdbx_seq_one_letter_code
_entity_poly.pdbx_strand_id
1 'polypeptide(L)'
;MAIPGNFPDQGELVEFETDDEPKWVTVKLKDGSVIQIKMEIVAILRNGNDVNTGLPLYMVQATNIIRVLKVPKELISKKKQEESKGQSLYR
;
A
#
# COMPACT_ATOMS: atom_id res chain seq x y z
N MET A 1 1.17 6.58 16.14
CA MET A 1 1.59 7.52 15.08
C MET A 1 2.33 6.71 14.03
N ALA A 2 1.78 6.55 12.83
CA ALA A 2 2.50 5.97 11.71
C ALA A 2 3.40 7.08 11.15
N ILE A 3 4.72 6.92 11.24
CA ILE A 3 5.66 7.87 10.65
C ILE A 3 5.74 7.51 9.16
N PRO A 4 5.28 8.38 8.24
CA PRO A 4 5.53 8.18 6.83
C PRO A 4 6.98 8.51 6.53
N GLY A 5 7.71 7.56 5.94
CA GLY A 5 8.99 7.83 5.27
C GLY A 5 10.15 8.21 6.19
N ASN A 6 10.65 7.26 6.99
CA ASN A 6 12.03 7.36 7.45
C ASN A 6 12.94 6.89 6.31
N PHE A 7 13.21 7.77 5.34
CA PHE A 7 14.25 7.51 4.35
C PHE A 7 15.57 7.35 5.09
N PRO A 8 16.37 6.30 4.81
CA PRO A 8 17.74 6.25 5.34
C PRO A 8 18.48 7.49 4.81
N ASP A 9 19.11 8.26 5.70
CA ASP A 9 19.77 9.56 5.42
C ASP A 9 20.87 9.53 4.33
N GLN A 10 21.14 8.38 3.72
CA GLN A 10 22.26 8.15 2.79
C GLN A 10 21.81 7.63 1.41
N GLY A 11 20.53 7.34 1.19
CA GLY A 11 20.02 6.88 -0.09
C GLY A 11 19.67 8.03 -1.03
N GLU A 12 20.18 8.01 -2.26
CA GLU A 12 19.80 8.96 -3.30
C GLU A 12 18.52 8.47 -3.99
N LEU A 13 17.52 9.35 -4.12
CA LEU A 13 16.28 9.03 -4.85
C LEU A 13 16.58 8.91 -6.34
N VAL A 14 16.11 7.83 -6.96
CA VAL A 14 16.34 7.53 -8.38
C VAL A 14 15.01 7.65 -9.13
N GLU A 15 15.02 8.44 -10.20
CA GLU A 15 13.91 8.47 -11.16
C GLU A 15 13.83 7.12 -11.89
N PHE A 16 12.62 6.65 -12.12
CA PHE A 16 12.38 5.37 -12.77
C PHE A 16 11.13 5.44 -13.65
N GLU A 17 11.12 4.58 -14.66
CA GLU A 17 9.96 4.30 -15.49
C GLU A 17 9.67 2.80 -15.43
N THR A 18 8.40 2.43 -15.64
CA THR A 18 7.98 1.03 -15.69
C THR A 18 7.57 0.67 -17.11
N ASP A 19 8.07 -0.44 -17.64
CA ASP A 19 7.70 -0.92 -18.97
C ASP A 19 6.21 -1.26 -19.08
N ASP A 20 5.63 -1.76 -17.99
CA ASP A 20 4.23 -2.16 -17.88
C ASP A 20 3.54 -1.47 -16.71
N GLU A 21 2.26 -1.15 -16.87
CA GLU A 21 1.42 -0.73 -15.75
C GLU A 21 1.18 -1.90 -14.76
N PRO A 22 1.11 -1.63 -13.44
CA PRO A 22 0.78 -2.64 -12.45
C PRO A 22 -0.57 -3.33 -12.69
N LYS A 23 -0.53 -4.66 -12.82
CA LYS A 23 -1.72 -5.48 -13.10
C LYS A 23 -2.45 -5.86 -11.82
N TRP A 24 -3.78 -5.84 -11.87
CA TRP A 24 -4.63 -6.32 -10.79
C TRP A 24 -4.67 -7.85 -10.75
N VAL A 25 -4.31 -8.42 -9.61
CA VAL A 25 -4.50 -9.84 -9.30
C VAL A 25 -5.85 -10.01 -8.61
N THR A 26 -6.72 -10.83 -9.19
CA THR A 26 -8.02 -11.17 -8.57
C THR A 26 -7.86 -12.42 -7.70
N VAL A 27 -8.19 -12.29 -6.41
CA VAL A 27 -8.10 -13.37 -5.44
C VAL A 27 -9.51 -13.74 -4.97
N LYS A 28 -9.86 -15.02 -5.11
CA LYS A 28 -11.10 -15.60 -4.59
C LYS A 28 -10.80 -16.28 -3.25
N LEU A 29 -11.40 -15.81 -2.18
CA LEU A 29 -11.18 -16.33 -0.83
C LEU A 29 -12.16 -17.48 -0.53
N LYS A 30 -11.77 -18.36 0.40
CA LYS A 30 -12.59 -19.55 0.77
C LYS A 30 -13.94 -19.18 1.39
N ASP A 31 -14.05 -17.99 1.97
CA ASP A 31 -15.29 -17.46 2.53
C ASP A 31 -16.27 -16.93 1.47
N GLY A 32 -15.89 -16.92 0.18
CA GLY A 32 -16.69 -16.40 -0.92
C GLY A 32 -16.46 -14.92 -1.24
N SER A 33 -15.57 -14.25 -0.50
CA SER A 33 -15.12 -12.89 -0.81
C SER A 33 -14.23 -12.88 -2.07
N VAL A 34 -14.28 -11.77 -2.80
CA VAL A 34 -13.40 -11.53 -3.95
C VAL A 34 -12.69 -10.20 -3.73
N ILE A 35 -11.37 -10.23 -3.76
CA ILE A 35 -10.53 -9.03 -3.64
C ILE A 35 -9.65 -8.89 -4.87
N GLN A 36 -9.19 -7.68 -5.11
CA GLN A 36 -8.16 -7.39 -6.07
C GLN A 36 -7.00 -6.67 -5.40
N ILE A 37 -5.79 -7.05 -5.79
CA ILE A 37 -4.54 -6.52 -5.26
C ILE A 37 -3.68 -6.09 -6.45
N LYS A 38 -3.09 -4.90 -6.38
CA LYS A 38 -2.00 -4.48 -7.27
C LYS A 38 -0.88 -3.87 -6.44
N MET A 39 0.36 -4.06 -6.90
CA MET A 39 1.56 -3.53 -6.25
C MET A 39 2.05 -2.32 -7.05
N GLU A 40 2.23 -1.19 -6.39
CA GLU A 40 2.73 0.05 -6.97
C GLU A 40 4.12 0.35 -6.41
N ILE A 41 5.10 0.62 -7.27
CA ILE A 41 6.42 1.12 -6.85
C ILE A 41 6.27 2.61 -6.56
N VAL A 42 6.70 3.03 -5.37
CA VAL A 42 6.56 4.41 -4.90
C VAL A 42 7.89 5.15 -4.96
N ALA A 43 9.00 4.46 -4.69
CA ALA A 43 10.33 5.04 -4.74
C ALA A 43 11.39 3.96 -4.98
N ILE A 44 12.45 4.34 -5.67
CA ILE A 44 13.70 3.59 -5.75
C ILE A 44 14.79 4.47 -5.15
N LEU A 45 15.53 3.93 -4.18
CA LEU A 45 16.69 4.58 -3.60
C LEU A 45 17.95 3.81 -3.99
N ARG A 46 19.01 4.50 -4.38
CA ARG A 46 20.34 3.91 -4.51
C ARG A 46 21.16 4.23 -3.27
N ASN A 47 21.72 3.21 -2.63
CA ASN A 47 22.54 3.37 -1.43
C ASN A 47 23.84 2.60 -1.53
N GLY A 48 24.86 3.26 -2.07
CA GLY A 48 26.20 2.69 -2.23
C GLY A 48 26.26 1.52 -3.20
N ASN A 49 27.38 0.78 -3.10
CA ASN A 49 27.69 -0.34 -3.97
C ASN A 49 28.10 -1.55 -3.12
N ASP A 50 27.80 -2.75 -3.60
CA ASP A 50 28.27 -3.99 -3.00
C ASP A 50 29.80 -4.04 -3.01
N VAL A 51 30.40 -4.39 -1.88
CA VAL A 51 31.86 -4.30 -1.69
C VAL A 51 32.67 -5.33 -2.49
N ASN A 52 32.05 -6.44 -2.89
CA ASN A 52 32.73 -7.53 -3.60
C ASN A 52 32.59 -7.39 -5.12
N THR A 53 31.44 -6.90 -5.57
CA THR A 53 31.08 -6.83 -6.99
C THR A 53 31.13 -5.41 -7.55
N GLY A 54 31.08 -4.38 -6.70
CA GLY A 54 30.99 -2.99 -7.11
C GLY A 54 29.63 -2.59 -7.71
N LEU A 55 28.63 -3.47 -7.68
CA LEU A 55 27.30 -3.19 -8.24
C LEU A 55 26.50 -2.25 -7.32
N PRO A 56 25.70 -1.33 -7.87
CA PRO A 56 24.86 -0.44 -7.06
C PRO A 56 23.82 -1.24 -6.27
N LEU A 57 23.62 -0.87 -5.01
CA LEU A 57 22.57 -1.42 -4.17
C LEU A 57 21.33 -0.54 -4.26
N TYR A 58 20.22 -1.12 -4.68
CA TYR A 58 18.93 -0.44 -4.76
C TYR A 58 17.98 -0.93 -3.68
N MET A 59 17.30 0.01 -3.04
CA MET A 59 16.17 -0.22 -2.15
C MET A 59 14.89 0.17 -2.87
N VAL A 60 13.97 -0.78 -3.01
CA VAL A 60 12.67 -0.55 -3.64
C VAL A 60 11.61 -0.39 -2.56
N GLN A 61 10.91 0.74 -2.58
CA GLN A 61 9.70 0.94 -1.78
C GLN A 61 8.49 0.71 -2.67
N ALA A 62 7.66 -0.25 -2.30
CA ALA A 62 6.42 -0.56 -2.98
C ALA A 62 5.26 -0.65 -1.98
N THR A 63 4.06 -0.33 -2.45
CA THR A 63 2.82 -0.41 -1.68
C THR A 63 1.80 -1.27 -2.39
N ASN A 64 0.99 -1.98 -1.62
CA ASN A 64 -0.13 -2.76 -2.16
C ASN A 64 -1.40 -1.92 -2.10
N ILE A 65 -2.06 -1.75 -3.25
CA ILE A 65 -3.41 -1.22 -3.34
C ILE A 65 -4.37 -2.41 -3.37
N ILE A 66 -5.29 -2.45 -2.39
CA ILE A 66 -6.24 -3.54 -2.20
C ILE A 66 -7.65 -2.99 -2.33
N ARG A 67 -8.50 -3.67 -3.12
CA ARG A 67 -9.93 -3.39 -3.20
C ARG A 67 -10.76 -4.65 -3.04
N VAL A 68 -11.90 -4.52 -2.38
CA VAL A 68 -12.86 -5.61 -2.22
C VAL A 68 -13.93 -5.50 -3.30
N LEU A 69 -14.10 -6.55 -4.10
CA LEU A 69 -15.10 -6.61 -5.18
C LEU A 69 -16.41 -7.23 -4.72
N LYS A 70 -16.33 -8.26 -3.86
CA LYS A 70 -17.48 -9.00 -3.36
C LYS A 70 -17.23 -9.40 -1.91
N VAL A 71 -18.25 -9.22 -1.08
CA VAL A 71 -18.30 -9.73 0.29
C VAL A 71 -19.63 -10.46 0.48
N PRO A 72 -19.63 -11.70 0.98
CA PRO A 72 -20.83 -12.39 1.43
C PRO A 72 -21.60 -11.56 2.49
N LYS A 73 -22.94 -11.56 2.42
CA LYS A 73 -23.79 -10.69 3.27
C LYS A 73 -23.62 -11.00 4.76
N GLU A 74 -23.39 -12.26 5.08
CA GLU A 74 -23.15 -12.79 6.41
C GLU A 74 -21.89 -12.23 7.07
N LEU A 75 -20.90 -11.77 6.28
CA LEU A 75 -19.67 -11.14 6.80
C LEU A 75 -19.82 -9.63 7.00
N ILE A 76 -20.91 -9.03 6.51
CA ILE A 76 -21.16 -7.59 6.66
C ILE A 76 -21.76 -7.36 8.05
N SER A 77 -20.94 -6.89 8.99
CA SER A 77 -21.42 -6.45 10.29
C SER A 77 -22.42 -5.30 10.11
N LYS A 78 -23.59 -5.40 10.74
CA LYS A 78 -24.50 -4.25 10.87
C LYS A 78 -23.73 -3.16 11.63
N LYS A 79 -23.55 -1.99 11.01
CA LYS A 79 -22.98 -0.84 11.72
C LYS A 79 -23.79 -0.63 13.00
N LYS A 80 -23.13 -0.62 14.17
CA LYS A 80 -23.70 0.07 15.33
C LYS A 80 -23.85 1.52 14.88
N GLN A 81 -25.09 2.01 14.77
CA GLN A 81 -25.32 3.44 14.81
C GLN A 81 -24.82 3.88 16.19
N GLU A 82 -23.59 4.36 16.27
CA GLU A 82 -23.24 5.26 17.35
C GLU A 82 -24.13 6.48 17.14
N GLU A 83 -25.16 6.60 17.98
CA GLU A 83 -25.89 7.84 18.17
C GLU A 83 -24.86 8.90 18.60
N SER A 84 -24.29 9.62 17.64
CA SER A 84 -23.68 10.92 17.89
C SER A 84 -24.81 11.92 18.20
N LYS A 85 -25.51 11.71 19.32
CA LYS A 85 -26.34 12.73 19.94
C LYS A 85 -25.41 13.77 20.55
N GLY A 86 -25.30 14.91 19.86
CA GLY A 86 -24.97 16.19 20.47
C GLY A 86 -23.51 16.59 20.46
N GLN A 87 -23.14 17.45 19.52
CA GLN A 87 -22.91 18.87 19.80
C GLN A 87 -22.59 19.61 18.49
N SER A 88 -23.56 20.39 18.01
CA SER A 88 -23.27 21.50 17.10
C SER A 88 -22.51 22.56 17.91
N LEU A 89 -21.21 22.72 17.64
CA LEU A 89 -20.33 23.72 18.26
C LEU A 89 -20.21 25.00 17.42
N TYR A 90 -21.29 25.42 16.74
CA TYR A 90 -21.34 26.73 16.11
C TYR A 90 -22.45 27.57 16.76
N ARG A 91 -22.01 28.53 17.57
CA ARG A 91 -22.71 29.79 17.87
C ARG A 91 -21.79 30.92 17.46
#